data_AF-D3TC09-F1
#
_entry.id   AF-D3TC09-F1
#
_cell.length_a   1.000
_cell.length_b   1.000
_cell.length_c   1.000
_cell.angle_alpha   90.00
_cell.angle_beta   90.00
_cell.angle_gamma   90.00
#
_symmetry.space_group_name_H-M   'P 1'
#
loop_
_entity.id
_entity.type
_entity.pdbx_description
1 polymer ?
#
loop_
_entity_poly.entity_id
_entity_poly.type
_entity_poly.pdbx_seq_one_letter_code
_entity_poly.pdbx_strand_id
1 'polypeptide(L)'
;MNLSPLEIYIILHLKRANVEYAKMIMKFTHLSLDKIENAITSLENKGLVERDSGSAIKRTRARFKKAKEVHKHHSYYHLSKEGSLLARRINENFLEDYFDSLLGSNGFKFLKALLSENFEDACKHISINCDEMKKFLIKENFITPSGNKTKFLSLFFSFIQS
;
A
#
# COMPACT_ATOMS: atom_id res chain seq x y z
N MET A 1 -6.92 13.36 7.44
CA MET A 1 -6.70 11.98 7.93
C MET A 1 -5.30 11.57 7.49
N ASN A 2 -4.45 11.16 8.43
CA ASN A 2 -3.08 10.75 8.11
C ASN A 2 -3.06 9.24 7.79
N LEU A 3 -2.58 8.88 6.61
CA LEU A 3 -2.44 7.49 6.16
C LEU A 3 -0.97 7.21 5.85
N SER A 4 -0.48 6.02 6.17
CA SER A 4 0.85 5.58 5.71
C SER A 4 0.78 5.06 4.27
N PRO A 5 1.92 4.98 3.56
CA PRO A 5 1.97 4.30 2.27
C PRO A 5 1.48 2.85 2.33
N LEU A 6 1.75 2.11 3.41
CA LEU A 6 1.24 0.75 3.55
C LEU A 6 -0.30 0.72 3.66
N GLU A 7 -0.89 1.66 4.39
CA GLU A 7 -2.35 1.77 4.51
C GLU A 7 -3.00 2.13 3.16
N ILE A 8 -2.42 3.08 2.43
CA ILE A 8 -2.86 3.43 1.07
C ILE A 8 -2.80 2.21 0.16
N TYR A 9 -1.69 1.46 0.20
CA TYR A 9 -1.55 0.23 -0.58
C TYR A 9 -2.62 -0.80 -0.22
N ILE A 10 -2.89 -1.04 1.07
CA ILE A 10 -3.92 -2.00 1.51
C ILE A 10 -5.30 -1.57 0.99
N ILE A 11 -5.63 -0.29 1.03
CA ILE A 11 -6.89 0.24 0.48
C ILE A 11 -7.00 -0.07 -1.02
N LEU A 12 -5.95 0.24 -1.79
CA LEU A 12 -5.91 -0.02 -3.24
C LEU A 12 -5.94 -1.53 -3.55
N HIS A 13 -5.27 -2.33 -2.74
CA HIS A 13 -5.28 -3.79 -2.84
C HIS A 13 -6.68 -4.34 -2.64
N LEU A 14 -7.36 -3.94 -1.56
CA LEU A 14 -8.72 -4.37 -1.25
C LEU A 14 -9.73 -3.88 -2.29
N LYS A 15 -9.55 -2.68 -2.87
CA LYS A 15 -10.35 -2.21 -4.01
C LYS A 15 -10.33 -3.21 -5.18
N ARG A 16 -9.17 -3.83 -5.47
CA ARG A 16 -9.03 -4.81 -6.55
C ARG A 16 -9.43 -6.23 -6.13
N ALA A 17 -9.03 -6.65 -4.93
CA ALA A 17 -9.30 -8.00 -4.40
C ALA A 17 -10.78 -8.18 -4.00
N ASN A 18 -11.45 -7.08 -3.66
CA ASN A 18 -12.72 -6.96 -2.95
C ASN A 18 -12.67 -7.47 -1.50
N VAL A 19 -12.13 -8.67 -1.26
CA VAL A 19 -11.96 -9.27 0.07
C VAL A 19 -10.64 -10.03 0.11
N GLU A 20 -9.81 -9.83 1.14
CA GLU A 20 -8.52 -10.53 1.30
C GLU A 20 -8.10 -10.69 2.78
N TYR A 21 -7.19 -11.64 3.07
CA TYR A 21 -6.63 -11.84 4.42
C TYR A 21 -5.18 -11.33 4.54
N ALA A 22 -4.78 -10.95 5.75
CA ALA A 22 -3.48 -10.31 6.04
C ALA A 22 -2.27 -11.09 5.50
N LYS A 23 -2.25 -12.41 5.70
CA LYS A 23 -1.15 -13.27 5.23
C LYS A 23 -1.04 -13.34 3.70
N MET A 24 -2.09 -13.06 2.92
CA MET A 24 -1.95 -12.93 1.47
C MET A 24 -1.30 -11.59 1.10
N ILE A 25 -1.73 -10.49 1.72
CA ILE A 25 -1.14 -9.16 1.52
C ILE A 25 0.36 -9.17 1.90
N MET A 26 0.71 -9.85 2.99
CA MET A 26 2.09 -10.11 3.40
C MET A 26 2.90 -10.81 2.30
N LYS A 27 2.36 -11.85 1.66
CA LYS A 27 3.04 -12.56 0.57
C LYS A 27 3.31 -11.67 -0.65
N PHE A 28 2.38 -10.77 -0.99
CA PHE A 28 2.56 -9.85 -2.11
C PHE A 28 3.60 -8.76 -1.80
N THR A 29 3.52 -8.18 -0.60
CA THR A 29 4.35 -7.04 -0.20
C THR A 29 5.74 -7.43 0.30
N HIS A 30 5.91 -8.70 0.73
CA HIS A 30 7.09 -9.20 1.45
C HIS A 30 7.38 -8.46 2.77
N LEU A 31 6.40 -7.75 3.33
CA LEU A 31 6.49 -7.16 4.67
C LEU A 31 6.10 -8.22 5.73
N SER A 32 6.44 -7.97 6.99
CA SER A 32 6.06 -8.90 8.07
C SER A 32 4.54 -8.93 8.29
N LEU A 33 4.02 -10.08 8.74
CA LEU A 33 2.60 -10.23 9.05
C LEU A 33 2.13 -9.19 10.07
N ASP A 34 2.91 -8.98 11.13
CA ASP A 34 2.65 -7.99 12.18
C ASP A 34 2.46 -6.57 11.61
N LYS A 35 3.32 -6.13 10.66
CA LYS A 35 3.15 -4.82 10.01
C LYS A 35 1.84 -4.72 9.24
N ILE A 36 1.46 -5.79 8.54
CA ILE A 36 0.20 -5.83 7.80
C ILE A 36 -1.00 -5.79 8.76
N GLU A 37 -0.97 -6.58 9.84
CA GLU A 37 -2.05 -6.64 10.83
C GLU A 37 -2.21 -5.32 11.59
N ASN A 38 -1.11 -4.66 11.94
CA ASN A 38 -1.11 -3.33 12.55
C ASN A 38 -1.69 -2.27 11.61
N ALA A 39 -1.33 -2.30 10.31
CA ALA A 39 -1.89 -1.39 9.32
C ALA A 39 -3.39 -1.64 9.08
N ILE A 40 -3.83 -2.90 9.04
CA ILE A 40 -5.26 -3.26 8.92
C ILE A 40 -6.02 -2.77 10.16
N THR A 41 -5.52 -3.04 11.37
CA THR A 41 -6.16 -2.60 12.62
C THR A 41 -6.31 -1.08 12.67
N SER A 42 -5.27 -0.35 12.25
CA SER A 42 -5.32 1.11 12.13
C SER A 42 -6.38 1.58 11.11
N LEU A 43 -6.52 0.90 9.97
CA LEU A 43 -7.58 1.17 9.00
C LEU A 43 -8.99 0.82 9.50
N GLU A 44 -9.15 -0.25 10.28
CA GLU A 44 -10.40 -0.59 10.98
C GLU A 44 -10.78 0.52 11.96
N ASN A 45 -9.83 0.97 12.79
CA ASN A 45 -10.05 2.07 13.74
C ASN A 45 -10.39 3.41 13.06
N LYS A 46 -9.90 3.63 11.83
CA LYS A 46 -10.26 4.78 10.98
C LYS A 46 -11.59 4.62 10.25
N GLY A 47 -12.27 3.46 10.38
CA GLY A 47 -13.53 3.15 9.70
C GLY A 47 -13.40 2.95 8.19
N LEU A 48 -12.19 2.63 7.68
CA LEU A 48 -11.92 2.46 6.25
C LEU A 48 -11.94 0.99 5.80
N VAL A 49 -11.76 0.08 6.74
CA VAL A 49 -11.71 -1.37 6.52
C VAL A 49 -12.62 -2.05 7.55
N GLU A 50 -13.26 -3.13 7.14
CA GLU A 50 -14.13 -3.95 7.98
C GLU A 50 -13.75 -5.43 7.85
N ARG A 51 -14.00 -6.21 8.90
CA ARG A 51 -13.94 -7.68 8.85
C ARG A 51 -15.14 -8.21 8.10
N ASP A 52 -14.88 -9.10 7.14
CA ASP A 52 -15.94 -9.84 6.44
C ASP A 52 -16.61 -10.82 7.42
N SER A 53 -17.88 -10.57 7.76
CA SER A 53 -18.68 -11.46 8.61
C SER A 53 -19.22 -12.64 7.78
N GLY A 54 -18.86 -13.87 8.13
CA GLY A 54 -19.36 -15.09 7.47
C GLY A 54 -18.41 -16.27 7.63
N SER A 55 -18.89 -17.50 7.51
CA SER A 55 -18.06 -18.72 7.69
C SER A 55 -17.33 -19.16 6.42
N ALA A 56 -17.68 -18.59 5.27
CA ALA A 56 -17.09 -18.92 3.97
C ALA A 56 -17.02 -17.69 3.07
N ILE A 57 -16.14 -17.75 2.07
CA ILE A 57 -16.01 -16.73 1.04
C ILE A 57 -16.12 -17.39 -0.32
N LYS A 58 -17.11 -16.93 -1.09
CA LYS A 58 -17.34 -17.31 -2.48
C LYS A 58 -16.44 -16.50 -3.42
N ARG A 59 -16.05 -17.09 -4.55
CA ARG A 59 -15.19 -16.44 -5.57
C ARG A 59 -15.78 -15.12 -6.10
N THR A 60 -17.10 -15.03 -6.21
CA THR A 60 -17.79 -13.80 -6.66
C THR A 60 -17.50 -12.60 -5.76
N ARG A 61 -17.11 -12.83 -4.49
CA ARG A 61 -16.75 -11.80 -3.52
C ARG A 61 -15.24 -11.64 -3.32
N ALA A 62 -14.40 -12.61 -3.69
CA ALA A 62 -12.94 -12.51 -3.58
C ALA A 62 -12.29 -12.76 -4.93
N ARG A 63 -11.96 -11.67 -5.64
CA ARG A 63 -11.62 -11.70 -7.08
C ARG A 63 -10.32 -12.45 -7.37
N PHE A 64 -9.40 -12.50 -6.42
CA PHE A 64 -8.13 -13.21 -6.55
C PHE A 64 -8.19 -14.70 -6.17
N LYS A 65 -9.35 -15.21 -5.69
CA LYS A 65 -9.48 -16.64 -5.36
C LYS A 65 -9.58 -17.52 -6.60
N LYS A 66 -8.88 -18.67 -6.55
CA LYS A 66 -8.94 -19.73 -7.57
C LYS A 66 -10.16 -20.65 -7.39
N ALA A 67 -10.46 -21.07 -6.16
CA ALA A 67 -11.58 -21.99 -5.84
C ALA A 67 -12.95 -21.28 -5.83
N LYS A 68 -14.03 -22.04 -6.07
CA LYS A 68 -15.42 -21.51 -6.12
C LYS A 68 -15.90 -20.99 -4.76
N GLU A 69 -15.57 -21.69 -3.68
CA GLU A 69 -15.90 -21.31 -2.29
C GLU A 69 -14.86 -21.91 -1.35
N VAL A 70 -14.55 -21.20 -0.25
CA VAL A 70 -13.59 -21.65 0.77
C VAL A 70 -14.13 -21.27 2.15
N HIS A 71 -14.23 -22.23 3.06
CA HIS A 71 -14.50 -21.99 4.47
C HIS A 71 -13.36 -21.20 5.12
N LYS A 72 -13.69 -20.21 5.96
CA LYS A 72 -12.71 -19.32 6.55
C LYS A 72 -11.98 -20.00 7.70
N HIS A 73 -10.66 -20.01 7.63
CA HIS A 73 -9.76 -20.31 8.76
C HIS A 73 -8.95 -19.08 9.20
N HIS A 74 -9.20 -17.93 8.57
CA HIS A 74 -8.51 -16.67 8.81
C HIS A 74 -9.52 -15.51 8.79
N SER A 75 -9.15 -14.39 9.42
CA SER A 75 -9.87 -13.12 9.28
C SER A 75 -9.64 -12.55 7.88
N TYR A 76 -10.74 -12.18 7.23
CA TYR A 76 -10.72 -11.51 5.93
C TYR A 76 -11.28 -10.11 6.09
N TYR A 77 -10.80 -9.21 5.25
CA TYR A 77 -11.09 -7.80 5.33
C TYR A 77 -11.57 -7.28 3.97
N HIS A 78 -12.47 -6.30 4.00
CA HIS A 78 -12.91 -5.54 2.84
C HIS A 78 -12.96 -4.05 3.16
N LEU A 79 -13.08 -3.22 2.13
CA LEU A 79 -13.31 -1.80 2.33
C LEU A 79 -14.69 -1.55 2.93
N SER A 80 -14.79 -0.63 3.88
CA SER A 80 -16.06 -0.03 4.26
C SER A 80 -16.62 0.82 3.10
N LYS A 81 -17.79 1.41 3.27
CA LYS A 81 -18.33 2.37 2.29
C LYS A 81 -17.39 3.59 2.14
N GLU A 82 -16.90 4.10 3.24
CA GLU A 82 -16.00 5.26 3.34
C GLU A 82 -14.63 4.93 2.75
N GLY A 83 -14.11 3.73 3.06
CA GLY A 83 -12.90 3.20 2.44
C GLY A 83 -13.03 3.06 0.92
N SER A 84 -14.19 2.60 0.45
CA SER A 84 -14.48 2.48 -0.99
C SER A 84 -14.53 3.85 -1.69
N LEU A 85 -15.13 4.86 -1.05
CA LEU A 85 -15.15 6.23 -1.57
C LEU A 85 -13.75 6.85 -1.60
N LEU A 86 -12.95 6.62 -0.57
CA LEU A 86 -11.55 7.05 -0.55
C LEU A 86 -10.75 6.37 -1.67
N ALA A 87 -10.87 5.05 -1.81
CA ALA A 87 -10.15 4.27 -2.83
C ALA A 87 -10.46 4.71 -4.26
N ARG A 88 -11.64 5.30 -4.52
CA ARG A 88 -12.00 5.91 -5.81
C ARG A 88 -11.31 7.25 -6.07
N ARG A 89 -10.95 7.99 -5.02
CA ARG A 89 -10.27 9.29 -5.10
C ARG A 89 -8.76 9.17 -5.24
N ILE A 90 -8.18 8.05 -4.79
CA ILE A 90 -6.74 7.80 -4.94
C ILE A 90 -6.44 7.57 -6.43
N ASN A 91 -5.82 8.57 -7.04
CA ASN A 91 -5.29 8.59 -8.40
C ASN A 91 -3.86 9.15 -8.39
N GLU A 92 -3.26 9.39 -9.55
CA GLU A 92 -1.89 9.94 -9.63
C GLU A 92 -1.77 11.30 -8.94
N ASN A 93 -2.68 12.24 -9.23
CA ASN A 93 -2.66 13.58 -8.61
C ASN A 93 -2.78 13.52 -7.09
N PHE A 94 -3.66 12.65 -6.55
CA PHE A 94 -3.77 12.44 -5.11
C PHE A 94 -2.45 11.97 -4.51
N LEU A 95 -1.74 11.06 -5.19
CA LEU A 95 -0.47 10.54 -4.71
C LEU A 95 0.66 11.55 -4.86
N GLU A 96 0.62 12.38 -5.90
CA GLU A 96 1.49 13.53 -6.06
C GLU A 96 1.35 14.48 -4.88
N ASP A 97 0.14 14.97 -4.61
CA ASP A 97 -0.16 15.84 -3.47
C ASP A 97 0.26 15.20 -2.13
N TYR A 98 -0.07 13.92 -1.95
CA TYR A 98 0.26 13.18 -0.74
C TYR A 98 1.78 13.09 -0.51
N PHE A 99 2.55 12.65 -1.50
CA PHE A 99 3.99 12.50 -1.33
C PHE A 99 4.73 13.83 -1.31
N ASP A 100 4.29 14.83 -2.08
CA ASP A 100 4.89 16.16 -2.04
C ASP A 100 4.65 16.84 -0.68
N SER A 101 3.51 16.58 -0.03
CA SER A 101 3.26 17.06 1.33
C SER A 101 4.18 16.42 2.39
N LEU A 102 4.62 15.18 2.15
CA LEU A 102 5.45 14.42 3.10
C LEU A 102 6.95 14.61 2.87
N LEU A 103 7.34 14.77 1.61
CA LEU A 103 8.73 14.70 1.17
C LEU A 103 9.26 16.03 0.64
N GLY A 104 8.40 17.04 0.58
CA GLY A 104 8.68 18.32 -0.05
C GLY A 104 8.34 18.31 -1.54
N SER A 105 8.41 19.50 -2.14
CA SER A 105 8.07 19.70 -3.56
C SER A 105 8.90 18.79 -4.46
N ASN A 106 8.24 18.08 -5.38
CA ASN A 106 8.81 17.04 -6.26
C ASN A 106 9.12 15.69 -5.58
N GLY A 107 8.63 15.44 -4.37
CA GLY A 107 8.76 14.15 -3.69
C GLY A 107 8.21 12.99 -4.49
N PHE A 108 7.04 13.18 -5.11
CA PHE A 108 6.44 12.16 -5.98
C PHE A 108 7.24 11.91 -7.25
N LYS A 109 7.77 12.98 -7.87
CA LYS A 109 8.65 12.87 -9.04
C LYS A 109 9.92 12.08 -8.71
N PHE A 110 10.50 12.32 -7.54
CA PHE A 110 11.64 11.54 -7.05
C PHE A 110 11.29 10.06 -6.87
N LEU A 111 10.14 9.74 -6.26
CA LEU A 111 9.72 8.34 -6.12
C LEU A 111 9.52 7.65 -7.47
N LYS A 112 9.00 8.37 -8.48
CA LYS A 112 8.91 7.87 -9.86
C LYS A 112 10.30 7.60 -10.46
N ALA A 113 11.25 8.52 -10.30
CA ALA A 113 12.63 8.32 -10.77
C ALA A 113 13.31 7.13 -10.07
N LEU A 114 13.06 6.97 -8.76
CA LEU A 114 13.55 5.84 -7.99
C LEU A 114 13.07 4.50 -8.56
N LEU A 115 11.91 4.41 -9.22
CA LEU A 115 11.50 3.15 -9.85
C LEU A 115 12.48 2.68 -10.93
N SER A 116 13.03 3.60 -11.72
CA SER A 116 13.97 3.31 -12.81
C SER A 116 15.45 3.35 -12.39
N GLU A 117 15.80 4.14 -11.37
CA GLU A 117 17.18 4.46 -11.02
C GLU A 117 17.57 3.91 -9.64
N ASN A 118 18.85 3.97 -9.27
CA ASN A 118 19.26 3.76 -7.87
C ASN A 118 18.97 5.03 -7.04
N PHE A 119 19.06 4.92 -5.72
CA PHE A 119 18.74 6.02 -4.82
C PHE A 119 19.65 7.24 -5.05
N GLU A 120 20.95 7.01 -5.20
CA GLU A 120 21.96 8.04 -5.37
C GLU A 120 21.76 8.83 -6.67
N ASP A 121 21.37 8.16 -7.77
CA ASP A 121 21.07 8.81 -9.05
C ASP A 121 19.75 9.57 -9.00
N ALA A 122 18.69 8.97 -8.46
CA ALA A 122 17.40 9.64 -8.28
C ALA A 122 17.55 10.92 -7.43
N CYS A 123 18.44 10.90 -6.44
CA CYS A 123 18.75 12.05 -5.59
C CYS A 123 19.43 13.21 -6.32
N LYS A 124 20.15 12.98 -7.43
CA LYS A 124 20.79 14.06 -8.21
C LYS A 124 19.77 14.93 -8.95
N HIS A 125 18.58 14.41 -9.20
CA HIS A 125 17.56 15.06 -10.01
C HIS A 125 16.66 16.04 -9.22
N ILE A 126 16.87 16.15 -7.90
CA ILE A 126 16.02 16.91 -6.99
C ILE A 126 16.86 17.62 -5.92
N SER A 127 16.57 18.89 -5.68
CA SER A 127 17.20 19.70 -4.64
C SER A 127 16.53 19.47 -3.27
N ILE A 128 16.55 18.23 -2.77
CA ILE A 128 15.92 17.84 -1.49
C ILE A 128 16.97 17.22 -0.56
N ASN A 129 16.73 17.29 0.76
CA ASN A 129 17.53 16.61 1.77
C ASN A 129 17.42 15.08 1.62
N CYS A 130 18.38 14.49 0.90
CA CYS A 130 18.41 13.06 0.62
C CYS A 130 18.60 12.19 1.87
N ASP A 131 19.21 12.67 2.94
CA ASP A 131 19.38 11.87 4.16
C ASP A 131 18.06 11.66 4.89
N GLU A 132 17.24 12.70 4.99
CA GLU A 132 15.89 12.62 5.56
C GLU A 132 14.98 11.75 4.69
N MET A 133 15.07 11.90 3.37
CA MET A 133 14.38 11.06 2.41
C MET A 133 14.75 9.59 2.60
N LYS A 134 16.04 9.27 2.68
CA LYS A 134 16.51 7.89 2.86
C LYS A 134 15.94 7.27 4.14
N LYS A 135 15.96 8.03 5.25
CA LYS A 135 15.36 7.60 6.53
C LYS A 135 13.86 7.32 6.39
N PHE A 136 13.12 8.19 5.71
CA PHE A 136 11.70 7.99 5.45
C PHE A 136 11.46 6.73 4.62
N LEU A 137 12.15 6.56 3.49
CA LEU A 137 11.95 5.41 2.59
C LEU A 137 12.29 4.08 3.27
N ILE A 138 13.32 4.05 4.12
CA ILE A 138 13.66 2.88 4.94
C ILE A 138 12.52 2.57 5.92
N LYS A 139 12.04 3.60 6.64
CA LYS A 139 10.94 3.47 7.60
C LYS A 139 9.67 2.92 6.93
N GLU A 140 9.31 3.48 5.78
CA GLU A 140 8.14 3.08 4.99
C GLU A 140 8.38 1.82 4.13
N ASN A 141 9.57 1.20 4.22
CA ASN A 141 9.93 -0.06 3.57
C ASN A 141 9.94 0.02 2.03
N PHE A 142 10.16 1.21 1.46
CA PHE A 142 10.37 1.37 0.02
C PHE A 142 11.79 1.02 -0.41
N ILE A 143 12.76 1.21 0.47
CA ILE A 143 14.15 0.77 0.27
C ILE A 143 14.68 0.03 1.51
N THR A 144 15.73 -0.77 1.32
CA THR A 144 16.50 -1.38 2.42
C THR A 144 17.43 -0.34 3.07
N PRO A 145 18.01 -0.63 4.25
CA PRO A 145 19.04 0.23 4.84
C PRO A 145 20.24 0.49 3.92
N SER A 146 20.57 -0.47 3.04
CA SER A 146 21.61 -0.34 2.02
C SER A 146 21.19 0.48 0.80
N GLY A 147 19.96 0.97 0.72
CA GLY A 147 19.44 1.77 -0.40
C GLY A 147 18.78 0.97 -1.53
N ASN A 148 18.70 -0.37 -1.41
CA ASN A 148 18.12 -1.21 -2.46
C ASN A 148 16.60 -1.12 -2.45
N LYS A 149 15.99 -1.05 -3.63
CA LYS A 149 14.53 -0.99 -3.81
C LYS A 149 13.87 -2.29 -3.33
N THR A 150 12.80 -2.16 -2.56
CA THR A 150 12.04 -3.34 -2.11
C THR A 150 10.97 -3.72 -3.13
N LYS A 151 10.47 -4.95 -3.01
CA LYS A 151 9.30 -5.39 -3.78
C LYS A 151 8.06 -4.53 -3.48
N PHE A 152 7.95 -4.03 -2.25
CA PHE A 152 6.85 -3.18 -1.82
C PHE A 152 6.81 -1.85 -2.61
N LEU A 153 7.94 -1.20 -2.85
CA LEU A 153 7.99 0.02 -3.68
C LEU A 153 7.41 -0.23 -5.09
N SER A 154 7.94 -1.23 -5.81
CA SER A 154 7.45 -1.55 -7.15
C SER A 154 5.98 -1.92 -7.16
N LEU A 155 5.54 -2.68 -6.15
CA LEU A 155 4.15 -3.09 -6.01
C LEU A 155 3.24 -1.89 -5.74
N PHE A 156 3.60 -0.98 -4.83
CA PHE A 156 2.84 0.23 -4.54
C PHE A 156 2.52 1.01 -5.81
N PHE A 157 3.54 1.27 -6.64
CA PHE A 157 3.39 2.08 -7.86
C PHE A 157 2.71 1.35 -9.01
N SER A 158 2.65 0.01 -9.01
CA SER A 158 1.92 -0.76 -10.04
C SER A 158 0.40 -0.53 -10.04
N PHE A 159 -0.16 0.02 -8.95
CA PHE A 159 -1.58 0.35 -8.85
C PHE A 159 -1.94 1.70 -9.46
N ILE A 160 -0.94 2.55 -9.72
CA ILE A 160 -1.14 3.88 -10.32
C ILE A 160 -1.24 3.77 -11.85
N GLN A 161 -0.55 2.78 -12.43
CA GLN A 161 -0.45 2.57 -13.88
C GLN A 161 -1.60 1.72 -14.47
N SER A 162 -2.61 1.35 -13.68
CA SER A 162 -3.62 0.34 -14.04
C SER A 162 -5.07 0.83 -13.97
#